data_AF-A0ABD2RVX4-F1
#
_entry.id   AF-A0ABD2RVX4-F1
#
_cell.length_a   1.000
_cell.length_b   1.000
_cell.length_c   1.000
_cell.angle_alpha   90.00
_cell.angle_beta   90.00
_cell.angle_gamma   90.00
#
_symmetry.space_group_name_H-M   'P 1'
#
loop_
_entity.id
_entity.type
_entity.pdbx_description
1 polymer ?
#
loop_
_entity_poly.entity_id
_entity_poly.type
_entity_poly.pdbx_seq_one_letter_code
_entity_poly.pdbx_strand_id
1 'polypeptide(L)'
;MGFASFLLIFLALCPAFLAQIVEDTKFLIDGTVKIAETDDNYVCATLDWWPKEKCNYNECPWGSASLINLDLSHPFLANSIQAFNHLRLRLGGSLQNRIIYDVGNLESPCHPFTKQGDELFGFSNGCLHMDRWNELNSFFNKTGALVTFGLNALRGRQRTSKRVWEGSWDSSNAHDFIDYTVSKGYQIHSWEFGNELSGKGIGAKVDAEQYGEDVIHLNNLIDQLYKHFQPRPLLLAPGGFYDKEWFETFLEVSGPGTVDALTHHIYNLGPGSDLNLVSKILNPLHLNKIADTFSNLTQTIEINGPWTSAWVGESGGAFNNGGPNVSNTFVNSFWYLDQLGMAAIYHTKVYCRQTFIGGNYGLLDTSTFVPNPDYYSALLWHRLMGKGVLAVSNNASSYLRSYAHCTRHRAGVTLLLINLSNQTHYGVNIESSVSITSHVKEKSNHKSSFVQRLKKTISWVGRKSSDVTLSREEYHLTPLDGNLQSRTMLLNGKPLQLTENGSTPSLSPVLVNLKSPISVSPLSIKFIVFPNFSSPVCT
;
A
#
# COMPACT_ATOMS: atom_id res chain seq x y z
N MET A 1 -60.10 28.75 25.19
CA MET A 1 -58.72 29.04 24.73
C MET A 1 -58.02 27.71 24.49
N GLY A 2 -58.14 27.13 23.29
CA GLY A 2 -57.77 25.72 23.11
C GLY A 2 -57.55 25.27 21.68
N PHE A 3 -56.96 26.13 20.84
CA PHE A 3 -56.60 25.77 19.46
C PHE A 3 -55.20 26.22 19.03
N ALA A 4 -54.46 26.96 19.86
CA ALA A 4 -53.13 27.48 19.52
C ALA A 4 -51.96 26.57 19.94
N SER A 5 -52.19 25.59 20.84
CA SER A 5 -51.09 24.78 21.40
C SER A 5 -50.78 23.49 20.65
N PHE A 6 -51.59 23.09 19.67
CA PHE A 6 -51.34 21.89 18.87
C PHE A 6 -50.48 22.13 17.61
N LEU A 7 -50.33 23.39 17.18
CA LEU A 7 -49.49 23.70 16.02
C LEU A 7 -47.99 23.86 16.37
N LEU A 8 -47.67 24.12 17.64
CA LEU A 8 -46.29 24.32 18.12
C LEU A 8 -45.56 23.02 18.49
N ILE A 9 -46.28 21.92 18.71
CA ILE A 9 -45.68 20.61 19.05
C ILE A 9 -45.35 19.80 17.79
N PHE A 10 -46.00 20.08 16.65
CA PHE A 10 -45.70 19.41 15.38
C PHE A 10 -44.44 19.93 14.67
N LEU A 11 -43.90 21.09 15.08
CA LEU A 11 -42.63 21.61 14.57
C LEU A 11 -41.39 21.12 15.37
N ALA A 12 -41.59 20.45 16.51
CA ALA A 12 -40.51 19.92 17.34
C ALA A 12 -40.18 18.43 17.08
N LEU A 13 -40.89 17.78 16.15
CA LEU A 13 -40.72 16.38 15.77
C LEU A 13 -40.54 16.20 14.26
N CYS A 14 -39.94 17.18 13.58
CA CYS A 14 -39.19 16.82 12.37
C CYS A 14 -37.97 16.02 12.85
N PRO A 15 -37.77 14.77 12.41
CA PRO A 15 -36.41 14.27 12.40
C PRO A 15 -35.64 15.31 11.62
N ALA A 16 -34.56 15.82 12.18
CA ALA A 16 -33.59 16.56 11.39
C ALA A 16 -33.17 15.59 10.28
N PHE A 17 -33.83 15.65 9.13
CA PHE A 17 -33.27 15.19 7.89
C PHE A 17 -32.00 16.01 7.81
N LEU A 18 -30.87 15.41 8.18
CA LEU A 18 -29.55 15.94 7.91
C LEU A 18 -29.58 16.25 6.41
N ALA A 19 -29.71 17.53 6.08
CA ALA A 19 -29.79 17.96 4.70
C ALA A 19 -28.49 17.48 4.04
N GLN A 20 -28.58 16.46 3.18
CA GLN A 20 -27.43 16.02 2.41
C GLN A 20 -27.02 17.20 1.53
N ILE A 21 -25.81 17.70 1.76
CA ILE A 21 -25.27 18.81 0.99
C ILE A 21 -24.85 18.25 -0.36
N VAL A 22 -25.38 18.79 -1.45
CA VAL A 22 -24.90 18.44 -2.79
C VAL A 22 -23.90 19.49 -3.23
N GLU A 23 -22.66 19.08 -3.50
CA GLU A 23 -21.59 19.95 -3.97
C GLU A 23 -21.13 19.49 -5.36
N ASP A 24 -21.32 20.36 -6.35
CA ASP A 24 -20.83 20.11 -7.72
C ASP A 24 -19.38 20.58 -7.86
N THR A 25 -18.52 19.66 -8.27
CA THR A 25 -17.08 19.83 -8.34
C THR A 25 -16.58 19.56 -9.75
N LYS A 26 -15.50 20.25 -10.11
CA LYS A 26 -14.83 20.10 -11.40
C LYS A 26 -13.46 19.50 -11.18
N PHE A 27 -13.17 18.48 -11.96
CA PHE A 27 -11.91 17.75 -11.96
C PHE A 27 -11.26 17.88 -13.32
N LEU A 28 -10.00 18.30 -13.35
CA LEU A 28 -9.16 18.28 -14.54
C LEU A 28 -8.11 17.19 -14.36
N ILE A 29 -8.16 16.18 -15.22
CA ILE A 29 -7.12 15.16 -15.30
C ILE A 29 -6.14 15.58 -16.38
N ASP A 30 -4.87 15.74 -16.01
CA ASP A 30 -3.83 16.01 -16.98
C ASP A 30 -3.34 14.71 -17.64
N GLY A 31 -3.85 14.45 -18.84
CA GLY A 31 -3.47 13.29 -19.64
C GLY A 31 -2.22 13.52 -20.51
N THR A 32 -1.54 14.66 -20.41
CA THR A 32 -0.42 14.99 -21.31
C THR A 32 0.93 14.47 -20.85
N VAL A 33 1.09 14.26 -19.54
CA VAL A 33 2.37 13.88 -18.92
C VAL A 33 2.12 12.96 -17.71
N LYS A 34 3.04 12.02 -17.47
CA LYS A 34 3.08 11.27 -16.21
C LYS A 34 3.87 12.10 -15.20
N ILE A 35 3.28 12.39 -14.04
CA ILE A 35 3.97 13.13 -12.97
C ILE A 35 4.87 12.23 -12.13
N ALA A 36 4.55 10.93 -12.07
CA ALA A 36 5.34 9.92 -11.40
C ALA A 36 5.09 8.55 -12.04
N GLU A 37 5.86 7.55 -11.63
CA GLU A 37 5.69 6.17 -12.08
C GLU A 37 5.90 5.21 -10.92
N THR A 38 5.00 4.23 -10.75
CA THR A 38 5.11 3.16 -9.73
C THR A 38 5.59 1.84 -10.34
N ASP A 39 5.91 0.84 -9.51
CA ASP A 39 6.22 -0.53 -9.97
C ASP A 39 4.98 -1.26 -10.51
N ASP A 40 5.16 -2.27 -11.36
CA ASP A 40 4.07 -3.13 -11.83
C ASP A 40 3.40 -3.90 -10.66
N ASN A 41 4.18 -4.19 -9.63
CA ASN A 41 3.76 -4.81 -8.37
C ASN A 41 3.78 -3.79 -7.23
N TYR A 42 3.28 -2.57 -7.50
CA TYR A 42 3.19 -1.48 -6.53
C TYR A 42 2.56 -1.90 -5.19
N VAL A 43 1.46 -2.67 -5.24
CA VAL A 43 0.82 -3.20 -4.04
C VAL A 43 1.59 -4.42 -3.54
N CYS A 44 2.04 -4.34 -2.30
CA CYS A 44 2.79 -5.36 -1.58
C CYS A 44 2.15 -5.64 -0.22
N ALA A 45 2.47 -6.76 0.40
CA ALA A 45 2.12 -7.06 1.79
C ALA A 45 3.30 -7.66 2.55
N THR A 46 3.26 -7.62 3.88
CA THR A 46 4.32 -8.21 4.71
C THR A 46 3.88 -9.53 5.35
N LEU A 47 4.84 -10.38 5.69
CA LEU A 47 4.69 -11.51 6.59
C LEU A 47 5.68 -11.31 7.75
N ASP A 48 5.19 -11.47 8.98
CA ASP A 48 5.94 -11.12 10.19
C ASP A 48 6.46 -12.36 10.93
N TRP A 49 7.42 -12.14 11.81
CA TRP A 49 8.00 -13.11 12.72
C TRP A 49 7.21 -13.26 14.04
N TRP A 50 6.35 -12.30 14.40
CA TRP A 50 5.66 -12.29 15.70
C TRP A 50 4.95 -13.61 16.04
N PRO A 51 5.27 -14.25 17.18
CA PRO A 51 4.60 -15.46 17.62
C PRO A 51 3.26 -15.10 18.32
N LYS A 52 2.44 -16.12 18.62
CA LYS A 52 1.12 -15.95 19.25
C LYS A 52 1.17 -15.21 20.60
N GLU A 53 2.30 -15.27 21.30
CA GLU A 53 2.55 -14.60 22.58
C GLU A 53 2.77 -13.08 22.43
N LYS A 54 2.88 -12.56 21.20
CA LYS A 54 2.95 -11.13 20.95
C LYS A 54 1.62 -10.48 21.28
N CYS A 55 1.62 -9.70 22.35
CA CYS A 55 0.46 -8.97 22.81
C CYS A 55 0.74 -7.48 22.98
N ASN A 56 -0.24 -6.64 22.67
CA ASN A 56 -0.28 -5.25 23.11
C ASN A 56 -1.67 -4.97 23.65
N TYR A 57 -1.77 -4.13 24.69
CA TYR A 57 -3.07 -3.69 25.22
C TYR A 57 -3.99 -4.85 25.63
N ASN A 58 -3.41 -5.94 26.15
CA ASN A 58 -4.10 -7.18 26.51
C ASN A 58 -4.73 -7.96 25.34
N GLU A 59 -4.36 -7.65 24.10
CA GLU A 59 -4.76 -8.39 22.90
C GLU A 59 -3.55 -9.04 22.23
N CYS A 60 -3.73 -10.29 21.77
CA CYS A 60 -2.70 -11.08 21.10
C CYS A 60 -3.18 -11.55 19.70
N PRO A 61 -3.41 -10.64 18.75
CA PRO A 61 -4.10 -10.93 17.47
C PRO A 61 -3.21 -11.62 16.42
N TRP A 62 -2.11 -12.24 16.83
CA TRP A 62 -1.13 -12.85 15.93
C TRP A 62 -1.39 -14.32 15.65
N GLY A 63 -1.97 -15.07 16.59
CA GLY A 63 -2.26 -16.50 16.39
C GLY A 63 -1.06 -17.26 15.81
N SER A 64 -1.31 -18.09 14.79
CA SER A 64 -0.26 -18.80 14.05
C SER A 64 0.16 -18.05 12.77
N ALA A 65 0.14 -16.71 12.76
CA ALA A 65 0.47 -15.94 11.55
C ALA A 65 1.99 -15.74 11.33
N SER A 66 2.84 -16.22 12.24
CA SER A 66 4.30 -16.07 12.13
C SER A 66 4.83 -16.85 10.93
N LEU A 67 5.88 -16.32 10.30
CA LEU A 67 6.65 -17.04 9.28
C LEU A 67 7.08 -18.44 9.74
N ILE A 68 7.28 -18.65 11.04
CA ILE A 68 7.67 -19.94 11.62
C ILE A 68 6.55 -20.98 11.56
N ASN A 69 5.28 -20.57 11.73
CA ASN A 69 4.17 -21.52 11.98
C ASN A 69 2.89 -21.28 11.15
N LEU A 70 2.90 -20.31 10.24
CA LEU A 70 1.79 -20.06 9.31
C LEU A 70 1.42 -21.32 8.52
N ASP A 71 0.14 -21.65 8.51
CA ASP A 71 -0.39 -22.77 7.72
C ASP A 71 -0.36 -22.41 6.23
N LEU A 72 0.70 -22.86 5.55
CA LEU A 72 0.92 -22.66 4.12
C LEU A 72 0.04 -23.58 3.25
N SER A 73 -0.63 -24.56 3.87
CA SER A 73 -1.53 -25.48 3.16
C SER A 73 -2.95 -24.91 2.99
N HIS A 74 -3.30 -23.87 3.76
CA HIS A 74 -4.63 -23.29 3.73
C HIS A 74 -4.97 -22.71 2.34
N PRO A 75 -6.05 -23.16 1.68
CA PRO A 75 -6.34 -22.79 0.30
C PRO A 75 -6.60 -21.28 0.13
N PHE A 76 -7.21 -20.64 1.14
CA PHE A 76 -7.51 -19.21 1.04
C PHE A 76 -6.24 -18.36 1.05
N LEU A 77 -5.16 -18.82 1.70
CA LEU A 77 -3.89 -18.11 1.69
C LEU A 77 -3.30 -18.08 0.27
N ALA A 78 -3.21 -19.25 -0.37
CA ALA A 78 -2.68 -19.37 -1.73
C ALA A 78 -3.54 -18.62 -2.76
N ASN A 79 -4.87 -18.82 -2.71
CA ASN A 79 -5.81 -18.15 -3.62
C ASN A 79 -5.73 -16.63 -3.50
N SER A 80 -5.57 -16.13 -2.26
CA SER A 80 -5.52 -14.70 -1.99
C SER A 80 -4.28 -14.04 -2.60
N ILE A 81 -3.13 -14.72 -2.61
CA ILE A 81 -1.89 -14.26 -3.27
C ILE A 81 -2.04 -14.33 -4.79
N GLN A 82 -2.52 -15.46 -5.31
CA GLN A 82 -2.66 -15.69 -6.76
C GLN A 82 -3.62 -14.69 -7.42
N ALA A 83 -4.60 -14.15 -6.69
CA ALA A 83 -5.53 -13.15 -7.20
C ALA A 83 -4.85 -11.85 -7.69
N PHE A 84 -3.64 -11.56 -7.20
CA PHE A 84 -2.80 -10.42 -7.62
C PHE A 84 -1.85 -10.76 -8.76
N ASN A 85 -1.76 -12.01 -9.22
CA ASN A 85 -0.85 -12.40 -10.30
C ASN A 85 0.57 -11.80 -10.12
N HIS A 86 1.30 -12.26 -9.09
CA HIS A 86 2.60 -11.77 -8.58
C HIS A 86 2.55 -10.75 -7.42
N LEU A 87 1.82 -11.05 -6.34
CA LEU A 87 1.90 -10.25 -5.11
C LEU A 87 3.33 -10.30 -4.53
N ARG A 88 3.89 -9.13 -4.21
CA ARG A 88 5.14 -9.03 -3.45
C ARG A 88 4.86 -9.26 -1.96
N LEU A 89 5.65 -10.15 -1.37
CA LEU A 89 5.63 -10.45 0.05
C LEU A 89 6.97 -10.08 0.68
N ARG A 90 6.96 -9.13 1.61
CA ARG A 90 8.13 -8.74 2.42
C ARG A 90 8.14 -9.51 3.74
N LEU A 91 9.11 -10.40 3.90
CA LEU A 91 9.31 -11.23 5.08
C LEU A 91 10.23 -10.49 6.05
N GLY A 92 9.70 -9.99 7.16
CA GLY A 92 10.45 -9.11 8.05
C GLY A 92 9.71 -8.76 9.33
N GLY A 93 9.87 -7.53 9.80
CA GLY A 93 9.30 -7.03 11.05
C GLY A 93 10.32 -7.07 12.19
N SER A 94 9.93 -6.61 13.38
CA SER A 94 10.89 -6.27 14.44
C SER A 94 11.79 -7.44 14.88
N LEU A 95 11.29 -8.68 14.91
CA LEU A 95 12.09 -9.85 15.29
C LEU A 95 13.04 -10.34 14.20
N GLN A 96 13.05 -9.74 13.01
CA GLN A 96 14.04 -10.00 11.96
C GLN A 96 15.47 -9.78 12.47
N ASN A 97 15.69 -8.78 13.32
CA ASN A 97 17.00 -8.50 13.90
C ASN A 97 17.42 -9.51 15.00
N ARG A 98 16.63 -10.57 15.19
CA ARG A 98 16.80 -11.58 16.24
C ARG A 98 16.71 -13.00 15.73
N ILE A 99 16.51 -13.18 14.42
CA ILE A 99 16.45 -14.49 13.80
C ILE A 99 17.87 -15.00 13.55
N ILE A 100 18.08 -16.30 13.77
CA ILE A 100 19.25 -17.06 13.35
C ILE A 100 18.78 -18.05 12.28
N TYR A 101 19.58 -18.29 11.24
CA TYR A 101 19.25 -19.25 10.19
C TYR A 101 19.90 -20.59 10.50
N ASP A 102 19.11 -21.68 10.51
CA ASP A 102 19.55 -23.02 10.90
C ASP A 102 20.39 -23.71 9.81
N VAL A 103 21.51 -23.10 9.44
CA VAL A 103 22.36 -23.53 8.33
C VAL A 103 23.82 -23.21 8.59
N GLY A 104 24.70 -24.00 7.97
CA GLY A 104 26.14 -23.92 8.20
C GLY A 104 26.54 -24.48 9.57
N ASN A 105 27.59 -23.93 10.15
CA ASN A 105 28.12 -24.34 11.46
C ASN A 105 27.53 -23.45 12.57
N LEU A 106 26.35 -23.80 13.06
CA LEU A 106 25.75 -23.09 14.19
C LEU A 106 26.46 -23.40 15.50
N GLU A 107 26.91 -22.34 16.17
CA GLU A 107 27.54 -22.43 17.49
C GLU A 107 26.52 -22.67 18.61
N SER A 108 25.23 -22.44 18.37
CA SER A 108 24.17 -22.55 19.37
C SER A 108 22.94 -23.30 18.86
N PRO A 109 22.18 -23.97 19.76
CA PRO A 109 20.98 -24.71 19.37
C PRO A 109 19.89 -23.80 18.81
N CYS A 110 19.27 -24.24 17.72
CA CYS A 110 18.18 -23.54 17.06
C CYS A 110 16.86 -23.69 17.85
N HIS A 111 16.29 -22.57 18.31
CA HIS A 111 15.05 -22.53 19.07
C HIS A 111 14.06 -21.50 18.51
N PRO A 112 12.74 -21.74 18.60
CA PRO A 112 11.74 -20.74 18.23
C PRO A 112 11.78 -19.55 19.19
N PHE A 113 11.22 -18.42 18.76
CA PHE A 113 11.04 -17.25 19.64
C PHE A 113 10.23 -17.62 20.89
N THR A 114 10.74 -17.22 22.04
CA THR A 114 10.06 -17.37 23.33
C THR A 114 10.01 -16.02 24.03
N LYS A 115 8.96 -15.79 24.82
CA LYS A 115 8.81 -14.53 25.57
C LYS A 115 9.88 -14.45 26.65
N GLN A 116 10.67 -13.37 26.65
CA GLN A 116 11.77 -13.15 27.60
C GLN A 116 11.88 -11.64 27.88
N GLY A 117 11.50 -11.21 29.09
CA GLY A 117 11.13 -9.81 29.38
C GLY A 117 12.22 -8.76 29.13
N ASP A 118 13.48 -9.06 29.48
CA ASP A 118 14.58 -8.07 29.45
C ASP A 118 15.26 -7.95 28.07
N GLU A 119 14.85 -8.82 27.15
CA GLU A 119 15.44 -8.95 25.84
C GLU A 119 14.82 -7.92 24.84
N LEU A 120 15.49 -7.67 23.71
CA LEU A 120 14.99 -6.77 22.67
C LEU A 120 13.59 -7.20 22.19
N PHE A 121 12.62 -6.30 22.37
CA PHE A 121 11.18 -6.50 22.16
C PHE A 121 10.48 -7.52 23.09
N GLY A 122 11.15 -8.00 24.14
CA GLY A 122 10.58 -8.93 25.11
C GLY A 122 10.55 -10.39 24.63
N PHE A 123 11.40 -10.75 23.66
CA PHE A 123 11.51 -12.11 23.12
C PHE A 123 12.98 -12.56 23.10
N SER A 124 13.24 -13.85 23.11
CA SER A 124 14.57 -14.42 22.89
C SER A 124 15.03 -14.25 21.43
N ASN A 125 16.23 -14.74 21.10
CA ASN A 125 16.56 -15.01 19.70
C ASN A 125 15.68 -16.16 19.20
N GLY A 126 15.21 -16.06 17.96
CA GLY A 126 14.48 -17.12 17.29
C GLY A 126 15.33 -17.74 16.21
N CYS A 127 14.84 -18.83 15.65
CA CYS A 127 15.56 -19.55 14.62
C CYS A 127 14.65 -20.01 13.49
N LEU A 128 15.11 -19.83 12.26
CA LEU A 128 14.45 -20.33 11.05
C LEU A 128 15.13 -21.65 10.64
N HIS A 129 14.42 -22.75 10.85
CA HIS A 129 14.84 -24.06 10.34
C HIS A 129 14.80 -24.10 8.81
N MET A 130 15.79 -24.72 8.17
CA MET A 130 15.85 -24.79 6.71
C MET A 130 14.72 -25.61 6.10
N ASP A 131 14.17 -26.61 6.81
CA ASP A 131 12.96 -27.31 6.35
C ASP A 131 11.77 -26.35 6.24
N ARG A 132 11.61 -25.45 7.20
CA ARG A 132 10.59 -24.40 7.14
C ARG A 132 10.86 -23.42 6.01
N TRP A 133 12.12 -23.08 5.76
CA TRP A 133 12.49 -22.25 4.60
C TRP A 133 12.17 -22.92 3.26
N ASN A 134 12.35 -24.25 3.17
CA ASN A 134 11.99 -25.04 2.00
C ASN A 134 10.46 -25.04 1.78
N GLU A 135 9.67 -25.19 2.85
CA GLU A 135 8.21 -25.08 2.78
C GLU A 135 7.74 -23.72 2.28
N LEU A 136 8.32 -22.64 2.81
CA LEU A 136 8.02 -21.26 2.40
C LEU A 136 8.32 -21.05 0.91
N ASN A 137 9.49 -21.49 0.44
CA ASN A 137 9.85 -21.35 -0.99
C ASN A 137 8.98 -22.20 -1.91
N SER A 138 8.61 -23.41 -1.48
CA SER A 138 7.64 -24.24 -2.22
C SER A 138 6.30 -23.51 -2.36
N PHE A 139 5.83 -22.87 -1.28
CA PHE A 139 4.63 -22.07 -1.27
C PHE A 139 4.73 -20.82 -2.16
N PHE A 140 5.83 -20.07 -2.11
CA PHE A 140 6.04 -18.89 -2.96
C PHE A 140 6.08 -19.26 -4.44
N ASN A 141 6.77 -20.34 -4.79
CA ASN A 141 6.79 -20.84 -6.16
C ASN A 141 5.39 -21.25 -6.64
N LYS A 142 4.64 -21.99 -5.81
CA LYS A 142 3.25 -22.40 -6.11
C LYS A 142 2.31 -21.21 -6.33
N THR A 143 2.51 -20.13 -5.59
CA THR A 143 1.64 -18.94 -5.64
C THR A 143 2.10 -17.88 -6.64
N GLY A 144 3.34 -17.99 -7.14
CA GLY A 144 3.97 -16.98 -8.00
C GLY A 144 4.33 -15.69 -7.25
N ALA A 145 4.45 -15.74 -5.92
CA ALA A 145 4.76 -14.57 -5.10
C ALA A 145 6.18 -14.05 -5.38
N LEU A 146 6.35 -12.72 -5.33
CA LEU A 146 7.67 -12.10 -5.38
C LEU A 146 8.18 -11.93 -3.94
N VAL A 147 9.33 -12.54 -3.64
CA VAL A 147 9.84 -12.61 -2.26
C VAL A 147 10.85 -11.50 -2.01
N THR A 148 10.57 -10.67 -1.01
CA THR A 148 11.53 -9.77 -0.38
C THR A 148 11.86 -10.33 0.99
N PHE A 149 13.11 -10.69 1.28
CA PHE A 149 13.49 -11.28 2.57
C PHE A 149 14.41 -10.35 3.37
N GLY A 150 14.02 -10.05 4.60
CA GLY A 150 14.80 -9.23 5.52
C GLY A 150 15.83 -10.03 6.32
N LEU A 151 17.09 -9.59 6.26
CA LEU A 151 18.24 -10.18 6.94
C LEU A 151 18.45 -9.59 8.34
N ASN A 152 19.02 -10.39 9.24
CA ASN A 152 19.38 -9.94 10.59
C ASN A 152 20.63 -9.03 10.58
N ALA A 153 20.43 -7.72 10.80
CA ALA A 153 21.50 -6.73 10.81
C ALA A 153 22.14 -6.50 12.19
N LEU A 154 21.66 -7.15 13.26
CA LEU A 154 22.21 -7.01 14.62
C LEU A 154 23.14 -8.16 15.04
N ARG A 155 23.24 -9.24 14.25
CA ARG A 155 24.16 -10.34 14.56
C ARG A 155 25.61 -9.83 14.68
N GLY A 156 26.30 -10.25 15.75
CA GLY A 156 27.68 -9.85 16.05
C GLY A 156 27.81 -8.52 16.80
N ARG A 157 26.80 -7.65 16.75
CA ARG A 157 26.82 -6.35 17.42
C ARG A 157 26.54 -6.46 18.91
N GLN A 158 27.04 -5.49 19.66
CA GLN A 158 26.82 -5.38 21.10
C GLN A 158 25.96 -4.18 21.43
N ARG A 159 25.05 -4.37 22.38
CA ARG A 159 24.22 -3.28 22.91
C ARG A 159 25.03 -2.46 23.90
N THR A 160 25.50 -1.28 23.50
CA THR A 160 26.34 -0.41 24.33
C THR A 160 25.53 0.61 25.14
N SER A 161 24.28 0.86 24.75
CA SER A 161 23.33 1.64 25.56
C SER A 161 21.89 1.17 25.35
N LYS A 162 20.90 1.90 25.91
CA LYS A 162 19.49 1.49 25.89
C LYS A 162 18.97 1.10 24.49
N ARG A 163 19.43 1.74 23.42
CA ARG A 163 19.05 1.41 22.03
C ARG A 163 20.22 1.33 21.06
N VAL A 164 21.42 1.76 21.45
CA VAL A 164 22.57 1.81 20.52
C VAL A 164 23.18 0.42 20.43
N TRP A 165 23.40 -0.03 19.20
CA TRP A 165 24.13 -1.24 18.87
C TRP A 165 25.35 -0.88 18.05
N GLU A 166 26.52 -1.34 18.50
CA GLU A 166 27.83 -1.02 17.93
C GLU A 166 28.62 -2.29 17.66
N GLY A 167 29.68 -2.14 16.86
CA GLY A 167 30.51 -3.23 16.38
C GLY A 167 30.12 -3.69 14.97
N SER A 168 31.04 -4.44 14.35
CA SER A 168 30.88 -4.96 13.00
C SER A 168 29.74 -5.98 12.93
N TRP A 169 29.04 -5.98 11.80
CA TRP A 169 28.05 -7.01 11.51
C TRP A 169 28.74 -8.35 11.22
N ASP A 170 28.36 -9.40 11.96
CA ASP A 170 28.77 -10.76 11.65
C ASP A 170 27.90 -11.33 10.50
N SER A 171 28.47 -11.28 9.29
CA SER A 171 27.82 -11.73 8.06
C SER A 171 27.79 -13.25 7.86
N SER A 172 28.49 -14.05 8.68
CA SER A 172 28.66 -15.49 8.45
C SER A 172 27.34 -16.27 8.32
N ASN A 173 26.38 -16.01 9.21
CA ASN A 173 25.09 -16.71 9.16
C ASN A 173 24.21 -16.25 7.99
N ALA A 174 24.29 -14.98 7.60
CA ALA A 174 23.59 -14.48 6.42
C ALA A 174 24.21 -15.02 5.13
N HIS A 175 25.54 -15.13 5.08
CA HIS A 175 26.28 -15.80 4.01
C HIS A 175 25.75 -17.22 3.80
N ASP A 176 25.78 -18.05 4.84
CA ASP A 176 25.39 -19.47 4.74
C ASP A 176 23.91 -19.62 4.37
N PHE A 177 23.05 -18.70 4.82
CA PHE A 177 21.64 -18.68 4.46
C PHE A 177 21.39 -18.31 2.99
N ILE A 178 22.08 -17.28 2.49
CA ILE A 178 21.98 -16.89 1.09
C ILE A 178 22.57 -17.98 0.21
N ASP A 179 23.72 -18.55 0.56
CA ASP A 179 24.35 -19.64 -0.18
C ASP A 179 23.43 -20.88 -0.25
N TYR A 180 22.83 -21.27 0.89
CA TYR A 180 21.83 -22.34 0.89
C TYR A 180 20.65 -22.04 -0.04
N THR A 181 20.10 -20.83 0.03
CA THR A 181 18.98 -20.38 -0.81
C THR A 181 19.33 -20.46 -2.30
N VAL A 182 20.53 -19.99 -2.66
CA VAL A 182 21.06 -20.06 -4.03
C VAL A 182 21.28 -21.50 -4.47
N SER A 183 21.88 -22.34 -3.62
CA SER A 183 22.16 -23.75 -3.92
C SER A 183 20.88 -24.57 -4.18
N LYS A 184 19.75 -24.17 -3.57
CA LYS A 184 18.43 -24.76 -3.80
C LYS A 184 17.74 -24.24 -5.06
N GLY A 185 18.29 -23.22 -5.71
CA GLY A 185 17.68 -22.54 -6.85
C GLY A 185 16.45 -21.70 -6.49
N TYR A 186 16.28 -21.36 -5.21
CA TYR A 186 15.16 -20.56 -4.74
C TYR A 186 15.25 -19.12 -5.25
N GLN A 187 14.12 -18.61 -5.72
CA GLN A 187 14.03 -17.29 -6.34
C GLN A 187 13.68 -16.23 -5.31
N ILE A 188 14.64 -15.38 -4.98
CA ILE A 188 14.45 -14.22 -4.12
C ILE A 188 14.54 -12.98 -5.00
N HIS A 189 13.47 -12.17 -5.00
CA HIS A 189 13.45 -10.94 -5.78
C HIS A 189 14.34 -9.87 -5.14
N SER A 190 14.38 -9.81 -3.81
CA SER A 190 15.22 -8.82 -3.12
C SER A 190 15.57 -9.23 -1.70
N TRP A 191 16.76 -8.83 -1.25
CA TRP A 191 17.20 -8.89 0.14
C TRP A 191 17.04 -7.52 0.79
N GLU A 192 16.58 -7.46 2.03
CA GLU A 192 16.51 -6.21 2.82
C GLU A 192 17.42 -6.33 4.04
N PHE A 193 18.15 -5.27 4.40
CA PHE A 193 19.10 -5.32 5.53
C PHE A 193 18.50 -4.77 6.83
N GLY A 194 18.18 -5.62 7.79
CA GLY A 194 17.66 -5.19 9.10
C GLY A 194 16.26 -4.58 9.07
N ASN A 195 15.78 -4.18 10.26
CA ASN A 195 14.45 -3.61 10.46
C ASN A 195 14.47 -2.51 11.53
N GLU A 196 14.03 -1.30 11.20
CA GLU A 196 13.83 -0.15 12.09
C GLU A 196 15.06 0.27 12.91
N LEU A 197 16.23 0.18 12.28
CA LEU A 197 17.52 0.57 12.88
C LEU A 197 17.93 2.01 12.57
N SER A 198 17.23 2.68 11.64
CA SER A 198 17.53 4.04 11.20
C SER A 198 17.13 5.13 12.19
N GLY A 199 17.85 6.25 12.18
CA GLY A 199 17.57 7.45 12.96
C GLY A 199 17.46 7.16 14.46
N LYS A 200 16.26 7.37 15.03
CA LYS A 200 15.99 7.12 16.46
C LYS A 200 15.84 5.64 16.81
N GLY A 201 15.57 4.80 15.82
CA GLY A 201 15.35 3.37 15.93
C GLY A 201 14.14 2.96 16.80
N ILE A 202 13.62 1.76 16.54
CA ILE A 202 12.58 1.13 17.37
C ILE A 202 13.22 -0.02 18.14
N GLY A 203 13.43 0.18 19.45
CA GLY A 203 14.12 -0.79 20.32
C GLY A 203 15.63 -0.86 20.12
N ALA A 204 16.12 -0.77 18.88
CA ALA A 204 17.52 -0.78 18.50
C ALA A 204 17.79 0.29 17.43
N LYS A 205 19.02 0.82 17.38
CA LYS A 205 19.52 1.71 16.32
C LYS A 205 20.99 1.42 16.04
N VAL A 206 21.38 1.64 14.79
CA VAL A 206 22.77 1.57 14.31
C VAL A 206 23.11 2.91 13.68
N ASP A 207 24.35 3.35 13.87
CA ASP A 207 24.85 4.57 13.23
C ASP A 207 24.81 4.49 11.70
N ALA A 208 24.53 5.60 11.02
CA ALA A 208 24.34 5.62 9.57
C ALA A 208 25.62 5.24 8.80
N GLU A 209 26.80 5.66 9.28
CA GLU A 209 28.06 5.35 8.61
C GLU A 209 28.37 3.86 8.72
N GLN A 210 28.32 3.33 9.94
CA GLN A 210 28.53 1.91 10.18
C GLN A 210 27.52 1.06 9.41
N TYR A 211 26.24 1.44 9.42
CA TYR A 211 25.21 0.75 8.68
C TYR A 211 25.46 0.78 7.16
N GLY A 212 25.91 1.92 6.61
CA GLY A 212 26.30 2.06 5.21
C GLY A 212 27.41 1.11 4.80
N GLU A 213 28.48 1.02 5.59
CA GLU A 213 29.59 0.08 5.36
C GLU A 213 29.14 -1.39 5.39
N ASP A 214 28.25 -1.73 6.34
CA ASP A 214 27.72 -3.09 6.43
C ASP A 214 26.83 -3.44 5.23
N VAL A 215 26.10 -2.47 4.66
CA VAL A 215 25.31 -2.67 3.42
C VAL A 215 26.23 -2.82 2.20
N ILE A 216 27.34 -2.07 2.11
CA ILE A 216 28.35 -2.29 1.06
C ILE A 216 28.89 -3.72 1.14
N HIS A 217 29.22 -4.18 2.34
CA HIS A 217 29.69 -5.55 2.56
C HIS A 217 28.65 -6.60 2.12
N LEU A 218 27.38 -6.40 2.48
CA LEU A 218 26.29 -7.26 2.01
C LEU A 218 26.11 -7.23 0.49
N ASN A 219 26.24 -6.07 -0.14
CA ASN A 219 26.14 -5.93 -1.60
C ASN A 219 27.19 -6.78 -2.32
N ASN A 220 28.44 -6.71 -1.85
CA ASN A 220 29.55 -7.52 -2.38
C ASN A 220 29.31 -9.02 -2.16
N LEU A 221 28.76 -9.41 -1.01
CA LEU A 221 28.42 -10.79 -0.71
C LEU A 221 27.32 -11.32 -1.63
N ILE A 222 26.28 -10.52 -1.91
CA ILE A 222 25.23 -10.87 -2.87
C ILE A 222 25.84 -11.04 -4.28
N ASP A 223 26.71 -10.13 -4.72
CA ASP A 223 27.39 -10.24 -6.03
C ASP A 223 28.19 -11.53 -6.17
N GLN A 224 28.90 -11.92 -5.11
CA GLN A 224 29.69 -13.15 -5.09
C GLN A 224 28.80 -14.39 -5.15
N LEU A 225 27.78 -14.48 -4.29
CA LEU A 225 26.92 -15.66 -4.19
C LEU A 225 26.00 -15.82 -5.42
N TYR A 226 25.55 -14.72 -6.02
CA TYR A 226 24.68 -14.74 -7.22
C TYR A 226 25.46 -14.64 -8.54
N LYS A 227 26.78 -14.75 -8.56
CA LYS A 227 27.63 -14.59 -9.76
C LYS A 227 27.15 -15.38 -10.99
N HIS A 228 26.54 -16.55 -10.77
CA HIS A 228 26.05 -17.46 -11.82
C HIS A 228 24.53 -17.54 -11.91
N PHE A 229 23.80 -16.69 -11.19
CA PHE A 229 22.35 -16.68 -11.11
C PHE A 229 21.81 -15.38 -11.67
N GLN A 230 20.77 -15.47 -12.51
CA GLN A 230 20.12 -14.32 -13.12
C GLN A 230 18.60 -14.45 -13.04
N PRO A 231 17.85 -13.36 -12.77
CA PRO A 231 18.38 -12.05 -12.41
C PRO A 231 19.00 -12.05 -11.01
N ARG A 232 20.02 -11.20 -10.80
CA ARG A 232 20.52 -10.87 -9.46
C ARG A 232 19.39 -10.23 -8.63
N PRO A 233 19.18 -10.62 -7.36
CA PRO A 233 18.23 -9.96 -6.48
C PRO A 233 18.58 -8.49 -6.24
N LEU A 234 17.56 -7.68 -5.96
CA LEU A 234 17.75 -6.30 -5.51
C LEU A 234 18.22 -6.26 -4.05
N LEU A 235 18.97 -5.22 -3.67
CA LEU A 235 19.30 -4.90 -2.29
C LEU A 235 18.49 -3.69 -1.81
N LEU A 236 17.74 -3.87 -0.73
CA LEU A 236 16.88 -2.88 -0.09
C LEU A 236 17.40 -2.51 1.29
N ALA A 237 17.24 -1.24 1.66
CA ALA A 237 17.61 -0.71 2.98
C ALA A 237 16.97 0.69 3.18
N PRO A 238 16.82 1.21 4.41
CA PRO A 238 17.17 0.58 5.67
C PRO A 238 16.04 -0.16 6.39
N GLY A 239 14.84 -0.23 5.79
CA GLY A 239 13.68 -0.87 6.41
C GLY A 239 13.27 -0.20 7.72
N GLY A 240 13.32 1.14 7.79
CA GLY A 240 13.07 1.90 9.02
C GLY A 240 12.32 3.22 8.81
N PHE A 241 12.21 4.06 9.83
CA PHE A 241 11.54 5.37 9.67
C PHE A 241 12.48 6.37 9.00
N TYR A 242 11.91 7.20 8.13
CA TYR A 242 12.66 8.27 7.48
C TYR A 242 13.19 9.28 8.51
N ASP A 243 14.49 9.49 8.47
CA ASP A 243 15.22 10.49 9.22
C ASP A 243 16.23 11.11 8.26
N LYS A 244 16.11 12.42 8.01
CA LYS A 244 16.79 13.08 6.88
C LYS A 244 18.31 12.93 6.98
N GLU A 245 18.89 13.32 8.11
CA GLU A 245 20.34 13.27 8.33
C GLU A 245 20.85 11.83 8.22
N TRP A 246 20.15 10.88 8.86
CA TRP A 246 20.55 9.47 8.80
C TRP A 246 20.51 8.93 7.36
N PHE A 247 19.46 9.24 6.59
CA PHE A 247 19.32 8.76 5.21
C PHE A 247 20.32 9.42 4.26
N GLU A 248 20.63 10.70 4.45
CA GLU A 248 21.63 11.43 3.67
C GLU A 248 23.03 10.85 3.91
N THR A 249 23.43 10.65 5.17
CA THR A 249 24.70 10.00 5.54
C THR A 249 24.77 8.57 5.02
N PHE A 250 23.68 7.81 5.13
CA PHE A 250 23.62 6.45 4.61
C PHE A 250 23.86 6.39 3.10
N LEU A 251 23.23 7.28 2.32
CA LEU A 251 23.43 7.35 0.86
C LEU A 251 24.83 7.83 0.50
N GLU A 252 25.39 8.78 1.24
CA GLU A 252 26.76 9.26 1.06
C GLU A 252 27.78 8.13 1.25
N VAL A 253 27.64 7.35 2.32
CA VAL A 253 28.56 6.24 2.63
C VAL A 253 28.34 5.08 1.66
N SER A 254 27.11 4.62 1.47
CA SER A 254 26.82 3.44 0.64
C SER A 254 27.10 3.67 -0.85
N GLY A 255 26.88 4.89 -1.35
CA GLY A 255 27.21 5.30 -2.71
C GLY A 255 26.41 4.61 -3.84
N PRO A 256 26.71 4.99 -5.10
CA PRO A 256 26.02 4.46 -6.28
C PRO A 256 26.19 2.95 -6.48
N GLY A 257 25.11 2.28 -6.85
CA GLY A 257 25.11 0.85 -7.19
C GLY A 257 25.08 -0.10 -5.99
N THR A 258 24.96 0.43 -4.78
CA THR A 258 24.86 -0.39 -3.56
C THR A 258 23.40 -0.74 -3.22
N VAL A 259 22.50 0.25 -3.20
CA VAL A 259 21.10 0.05 -2.78
C VAL A 259 20.15 0.36 -3.93
N ASP A 260 19.39 -0.64 -4.37
CA ASP A 260 18.43 -0.53 -5.47
C ASP A 260 17.16 0.22 -5.06
N ALA A 261 16.74 0.08 -3.79
CA ALA A 261 15.62 0.83 -3.26
C ALA A 261 15.75 1.18 -1.78
N LEU A 262 15.41 2.44 -1.49
CA LEU A 262 15.43 3.06 -0.18
C LEU A 262 14.08 2.81 0.51
N THR A 263 14.04 1.84 1.41
CA THR A 263 12.82 1.42 2.11
C THR A 263 12.57 2.21 3.38
N HIS A 264 11.35 2.74 3.55
CA HIS A 264 10.90 3.37 4.79
C HIS A 264 9.56 2.83 5.31
N HIS A 265 9.29 3.03 6.60
CA HIS A 265 8.09 2.54 7.29
C HIS A 265 7.08 3.66 7.59
N ILE A 266 5.78 3.33 7.58
CA ILE A 266 4.70 4.30 7.79
C ILE A 266 3.65 3.80 8.80
N TYR A 267 3.54 4.53 9.92
CA TYR A 267 2.49 4.36 10.93
C TYR A 267 2.00 5.74 11.42
N ASN A 268 1.21 6.41 10.59
CA ASN A 268 0.81 7.82 10.76
C ASN A 268 -0.54 8.03 11.47
N LEU A 269 -1.23 6.99 11.94
CA LEU A 269 -2.48 7.11 12.71
C LEU A 269 -2.24 7.10 14.23
N GLY A 270 -1.16 6.46 14.69
CA GLY A 270 -0.82 6.34 16.12
C GLY A 270 -0.86 4.89 16.62
N PRO A 271 -0.94 4.67 17.95
CA PRO A 271 -1.02 3.31 18.50
C PRO A 271 -2.37 2.67 18.19
N GLY A 272 -2.41 1.33 18.08
CA GLY A 272 -3.65 0.57 17.94
C GLY A 272 -4.65 0.78 19.08
N SER A 273 -4.20 1.18 20.26
CA SER A 273 -5.07 1.51 21.40
C SER A 273 -5.74 2.89 21.33
N ASP A 274 -5.45 3.70 20.30
CA ASP A 274 -6.01 5.05 20.21
C ASP A 274 -7.51 5.01 19.90
N LEU A 275 -8.32 5.61 20.76
CA LEU A 275 -9.77 5.68 20.59
C LEU A 275 -10.20 6.63 19.45
N ASN A 276 -9.28 7.45 18.94
CA ASN A 276 -9.52 8.43 17.88
C ASN A 276 -9.09 7.96 16.49
N LEU A 277 -8.80 6.66 16.28
CA LEU A 277 -8.36 6.18 14.97
C LEU A 277 -9.36 6.51 13.86
N VAL A 278 -10.66 6.28 14.09
CA VAL A 278 -11.71 6.61 13.09
C VAL A 278 -11.73 8.09 12.74
N SER A 279 -11.67 8.98 13.75
CA SER A 279 -11.70 10.42 13.50
C SER A 279 -10.44 10.92 12.80
N LYS A 280 -9.27 10.31 13.07
CA LYS A 280 -8.02 10.58 12.34
C LYS A 280 -8.08 10.12 10.89
N ILE A 281 -8.65 8.93 10.63
CA ILE A 281 -8.81 8.39 9.27
C ILE A 281 -9.74 9.28 8.43
N LEU A 282 -10.82 9.81 9.02
CA LEU A 282 -11.78 10.67 8.33
C LEU A 282 -11.38 12.15 8.30
N ASN A 283 -10.20 12.51 8.81
CA ASN A 283 -9.74 13.89 8.87
C ASN A 283 -8.67 14.15 7.78
N PRO A 284 -9.00 14.89 6.70
CA PRO A 284 -8.05 15.14 5.63
C PRO A 284 -6.82 15.93 6.07
N LEU A 285 -6.94 16.81 7.08
CA LEU A 285 -5.78 17.53 7.63
C LEU A 285 -4.83 16.60 8.38
N HIS A 286 -5.34 15.53 9.00
CA HIS A 286 -4.50 14.52 9.62
C HIS A 286 -3.80 13.67 8.57
N LEU A 287 -4.53 13.20 7.56
CA LEU A 287 -3.97 12.39 6.46
C LEU A 287 -2.89 13.13 5.67
N ASN A 288 -3.04 14.43 5.44
CA ASN A 288 -2.08 15.23 4.67
C ASN A 288 -0.69 15.35 5.32
N LYS A 289 -0.56 15.11 6.63
CA LYS A 289 0.72 15.30 7.34
C LYS A 289 1.85 14.41 6.82
N ILE A 290 1.54 13.26 6.24
CA ILE A 290 2.54 12.32 5.72
C ILE A 290 3.15 12.78 4.38
N ALA A 291 2.50 13.69 3.67
CA ALA A 291 2.99 14.21 2.39
C ALA A 291 4.41 14.78 2.50
N ASP A 292 4.72 15.46 3.60
CA ASP A 292 6.06 15.99 3.87
C ASP A 292 7.11 14.87 3.94
N THR A 293 6.78 13.71 4.50
CA THR A 293 7.71 12.57 4.57
C THR A 293 8.02 12.03 3.17
N PHE A 294 6.99 11.86 2.34
CA PHE A 294 7.18 11.41 0.96
C PHE A 294 7.95 12.43 0.11
N SER A 295 7.59 13.71 0.22
CA SER A 295 8.26 14.79 -0.48
C SER A 295 9.74 14.90 -0.07
N ASN A 296 10.03 14.85 1.24
CA ASN A 296 11.40 14.96 1.73
C ASN A 296 12.25 13.77 1.30
N LEU A 297 11.71 12.54 1.37
CA LEU A 297 12.44 11.35 0.87
C LEU A 297 12.71 11.45 -0.64
N THR A 298 11.75 11.94 -1.42
CA THR A 298 11.93 12.18 -2.86
C THR A 298 13.08 13.15 -3.10
N GLN A 299 13.11 14.28 -2.39
CA GLN A 299 14.19 15.27 -2.50
C GLN A 299 15.55 14.69 -2.08
N THR A 300 15.60 13.91 -1.00
CA THR A 300 16.85 13.24 -0.58
C THR A 300 17.34 12.27 -1.64
N ILE A 301 16.46 11.52 -2.30
CA ILE A 301 16.85 10.63 -3.41
C ILE A 301 17.35 11.46 -4.61
N GLU A 302 16.65 12.53 -4.99
CA GLU A 302 17.06 13.39 -6.11
C GLU A 302 18.45 14.00 -5.92
N ILE A 303 18.81 14.38 -4.68
CA ILE A 303 20.06 15.07 -4.36
C ILE A 303 21.18 14.08 -4.03
N ASN A 304 20.91 13.10 -3.17
CA ASN A 304 21.94 12.26 -2.54
C ASN A 304 22.00 10.84 -3.11
N GLY A 305 20.97 10.38 -3.83
CA GLY A 305 20.89 9.00 -4.29
C GLY A 305 20.09 8.80 -5.58
N PRO A 306 20.35 9.52 -6.69
CA PRO A 306 19.53 9.44 -7.90
C PRO A 306 19.54 8.08 -8.61
N TRP A 307 20.37 7.14 -8.14
CA TRP A 307 20.42 5.74 -8.59
C TRP A 307 19.43 4.81 -7.87
N THR A 308 18.82 5.25 -6.76
CA THR A 308 17.89 4.43 -5.97
C THR A 308 16.45 4.93 -6.11
N SER A 309 15.50 4.23 -5.48
CA SER A 309 14.08 4.58 -5.53
C SER A 309 13.38 4.43 -4.18
N ALA A 310 12.36 5.25 -3.92
CA ALA A 310 11.62 5.20 -2.66
C ALA A 310 10.64 4.03 -2.62
N TRP A 311 10.68 3.22 -1.56
CA TRP A 311 9.74 2.14 -1.30
C TRP A 311 9.17 2.29 0.12
N VAL A 312 7.86 2.09 0.27
CA VAL A 312 7.26 1.82 1.58
C VAL A 312 7.38 0.32 1.84
N GLY A 313 8.37 -0.06 2.65
CA GLY A 313 8.67 -1.47 2.99
C GLY A 313 7.72 -2.08 4.02
N GLU A 314 7.08 -1.24 4.83
CA GLU A 314 6.11 -1.65 5.85
C GLU A 314 5.17 -0.50 6.21
N SER A 315 3.87 -0.77 6.30
CA SER A 315 2.88 0.23 6.71
C SER A 315 1.59 -0.37 7.25
N GLY A 316 1.12 0.08 8.41
CA GLY A 316 -0.13 -0.44 9.01
C GLY A 316 -1.11 0.64 9.45
N GLY A 317 -0.74 1.92 9.28
CA GLY A 317 -1.50 3.07 9.76
C GLY A 317 -1.38 3.22 11.26
N ALA A 318 -1.93 2.26 12.01
CA ALA A 318 -1.80 2.15 13.45
C ALA A 318 -0.77 1.08 13.85
N PHE A 319 0.24 1.46 14.64
CA PHE A 319 1.27 0.53 15.13
C PHE A 319 0.76 -0.30 16.33
N ASN A 320 1.57 -1.24 16.84
CA ASN A 320 1.21 -2.13 17.95
C ASN A 320 -0.07 -2.95 17.67
N ASN A 321 -0.01 -3.80 16.65
CA ASN A 321 -1.07 -4.71 16.18
C ASN A 321 -2.22 -4.05 15.40
N GLY A 322 -2.25 -2.73 15.26
CA GLY A 322 -3.40 -2.05 14.64
C GLY A 322 -4.60 -1.94 15.59
N GLY A 323 -5.56 -1.11 15.21
CA GLY A 323 -6.74 -0.82 16.04
C GLY A 323 -7.79 -1.92 15.95
N PRO A 324 -8.23 -2.52 17.06
CA PRO A 324 -9.31 -3.50 17.05
C PRO A 324 -10.61 -2.86 16.54
N ASN A 325 -11.31 -3.55 15.65
CA ASN A 325 -12.56 -3.08 15.02
C ASN A 325 -12.40 -1.76 14.24
N VAL A 326 -11.18 -1.41 13.86
CA VAL A 326 -10.88 -0.26 12.99
C VAL A 326 -10.00 -0.74 11.84
N SER A 327 -8.80 -1.25 12.13
CA SER A 327 -7.80 -1.59 11.11
C SER A 327 -8.16 -2.79 10.23
N ASN A 328 -9.12 -3.63 10.64
CA ASN A 328 -9.67 -4.75 9.88
C ASN A 328 -11.08 -4.48 9.33
N THR A 329 -11.51 -3.22 9.30
CA THR A 329 -12.87 -2.83 8.90
C THR A 329 -12.84 -1.83 7.75
N PHE A 330 -14.00 -1.58 7.14
CA PHE A 330 -14.14 -0.72 5.96
C PHE A 330 -13.54 0.67 6.15
N VAL A 331 -13.65 1.27 7.34
CA VAL A 331 -13.10 2.60 7.62
C VAL A 331 -11.61 2.70 7.31
N ASN A 332 -10.83 1.63 7.52
CA ASN A 332 -9.39 1.67 7.27
C ASN A 332 -9.06 1.75 5.77
N SER A 333 -9.98 1.38 4.88
CA SER A 333 -9.80 1.49 3.43
C SER A 333 -9.72 2.94 2.97
N PHE A 334 -10.30 3.90 3.72
CA PHE A 334 -10.10 5.32 3.45
C PHE A 334 -8.63 5.72 3.61
N TRP A 335 -8.02 5.35 4.73
CA TRP A 335 -6.60 5.60 4.96
C TRP A 335 -5.76 4.83 3.94
N TYR A 336 -6.01 3.54 3.77
CA TYR A 336 -5.12 2.70 2.97
C TYR A 336 -5.07 3.14 1.50
N LEU A 337 -6.22 3.33 0.85
CA LEU A 337 -6.27 3.80 -0.54
C LEU A 337 -5.76 5.24 -0.68
N ASP A 338 -5.95 6.07 0.35
CA ASP A 338 -5.38 7.42 0.36
C ASP A 338 -3.85 7.41 0.41
N GLN A 339 -3.26 6.54 1.24
CA GLN A 339 -1.81 6.41 1.32
C GLN A 339 -1.21 5.83 0.05
N LEU A 340 -1.87 4.84 -0.58
CA LEU A 340 -1.45 4.34 -1.90
C LEU A 340 -1.44 5.45 -2.95
N GLY A 341 -2.48 6.30 -2.97
CA GLY A 341 -2.54 7.46 -3.86
C GLY A 341 -1.46 8.49 -3.60
N MET A 342 -1.30 8.88 -2.34
CA MET A 342 -0.35 9.93 -1.95
C MET A 342 1.10 9.51 -2.19
N ALA A 343 1.49 8.30 -1.79
CA ALA A 343 2.85 7.80 -2.00
C ALA A 343 3.21 7.72 -3.49
N ALA A 344 2.26 7.30 -4.35
CA ALA A 344 2.47 7.20 -5.80
C ALA A 344 2.80 8.55 -6.44
N ILE A 345 2.18 9.64 -5.99
CA ILE A 345 2.47 11.01 -6.48
C ILE A 345 3.92 11.40 -6.23
N TYR A 346 4.52 10.92 -5.13
CA TYR A 346 5.89 11.20 -4.74
C TYR A 346 6.85 10.06 -5.12
N HIS A 347 6.70 9.52 -6.34
CA HIS A 347 7.62 8.53 -6.93
C HIS A 347 7.87 7.25 -6.10
N THR A 348 7.03 6.94 -5.11
CA THR A 348 7.16 5.69 -4.35
C THR A 348 6.83 4.52 -5.28
N LYS A 349 7.77 3.58 -5.43
CA LYS A 349 7.67 2.49 -6.39
C LYS A 349 6.92 1.28 -5.86
N VAL A 350 6.95 1.02 -4.56
CA VAL A 350 6.26 -0.11 -3.91
C VAL A 350 5.70 0.33 -2.57
N TYR A 351 4.54 -0.21 -2.20
CA TYR A 351 3.86 0.04 -0.94
C TYR A 351 3.41 -1.26 -0.29
N CYS A 352 4.13 -1.67 0.76
CA CYS A 352 3.89 -2.91 1.50
C CYS A 352 2.99 -2.67 2.72
N ARG A 353 1.84 -3.35 2.73
CA ARG A 353 0.90 -3.37 3.85
C ARG A 353 1.35 -4.37 4.93
N GLN A 354 1.55 -3.85 6.14
CA GLN A 354 1.57 -4.60 7.38
C GLN A 354 0.12 -4.97 7.77
N THR A 355 -0.28 -6.23 7.72
CA THR A 355 0.38 -7.42 7.15
C THR A 355 -0.53 -8.09 6.12
N PHE A 356 -0.02 -9.10 5.42
CA PHE A 356 -0.87 -10.03 4.68
C PHE A 356 -1.80 -10.80 5.63
N ILE A 357 -1.27 -11.31 6.76
CA ILE A 357 -2.03 -11.98 7.82
C ILE A 357 -1.37 -11.72 9.19
N GLY A 358 -2.18 -11.67 10.25
CA GLY A 358 -1.73 -11.40 11.63
C GLY A 358 -1.94 -9.94 12.04
N GLY A 359 -2.24 -9.70 13.32
CA GLY A 359 -2.60 -8.36 13.77
C GLY A 359 -4.01 -7.94 13.34
N ASN A 360 -4.52 -6.87 13.96
CA ASN A 360 -5.82 -6.27 13.61
C ASN A 360 -5.79 -5.54 12.27
N TYR A 361 -4.63 -5.32 11.66
CA TYR A 361 -4.47 -4.69 10.34
C TYR A 361 -4.32 -5.69 9.18
N GLY A 362 -4.35 -7.00 9.46
CA GLY A 362 -4.08 -8.04 8.46
C GLY A 362 -5.05 -7.95 7.28
N LEU A 363 -4.53 -8.08 6.05
CA LEU A 363 -5.36 -8.18 4.85
C LEU A 363 -6.28 -9.40 4.90
N LEU A 364 -5.82 -10.49 5.52
CA LEU A 364 -6.61 -11.66 5.87
C LEU A 364 -6.87 -11.71 7.39
N ASP A 365 -8.04 -12.19 7.77
CA ASP A 365 -8.35 -12.51 9.16
C ASP A 365 -7.43 -13.63 9.68
N THR A 366 -6.83 -13.41 10.85
CA THR A 366 -5.81 -14.30 11.43
C THR A 366 -6.31 -15.73 11.67
N SER A 367 -7.59 -15.92 11.96
CA SER A 367 -8.13 -17.23 12.33
C SER A 367 -8.78 -17.94 11.15
N THR A 368 -9.46 -17.19 10.29
CA THR A 368 -10.30 -17.76 9.22
C THR A 368 -9.68 -17.65 7.83
N PHE A 369 -8.60 -16.87 7.67
CA PHE A 369 -7.98 -16.52 6.40
C PHE A 369 -8.93 -15.80 5.41
N VAL A 370 -10.12 -15.41 5.86
CA VAL A 370 -11.07 -14.66 5.04
C VAL A 370 -10.55 -13.22 4.86
N PRO A 371 -10.57 -12.67 3.63
CA PRO A 371 -10.11 -11.32 3.41
C PRO A 371 -10.91 -10.25 4.15
N ASN A 372 -10.19 -9.33 4.82
CA ASN A 372 -10.72 -8.10 5.37
C ASN A 372 -10.92 -7.03 4.26
N PRO A 373 -11.67 -5.95 4.51
CA PRO A 373 -11.97 -4.91 3.52
C PRO A 373 -10.74 -4.37 2.76
N ASP A 374 -9.62 -4.17 3.44
CA ASP A 374 -8.40 -3.64 2.82
C ASP A 374 -7.77 -4.57 1.78
N TYR A 375 -8.02 -5.89 1.84
CA TYR A 375 -7.61 -6.82 0.79
C TYR A 375 -8.30 -6.50 -0.54
N TYR A 376 -9.60 -6.25 -0.50
CA TYR A 376 -10.37 -5.91 -1.70
C TYR A 376 -9.99 -4.53 -2.23
N SER A 377 -9.70 -3.57 -1.35
CA SER A 377 -9.14 -2.26 -1.71
C SER A 377 -7.80 -2.40 -2.45
N ALA A 378 -6.86 -3.17 -1.89
CA ALA A 378 -5.58 -3.48 -2.52
C ALA A 378 -5.74 -4.18 -3.87
N LEU A 379 -6.65 -5.16 -3.96
CA LEU A 379 -6.85 -5.93 -5.18
C LEU A 379 -7.51 -5.10 -6.30
N LEU A 380 -8.46 -4.22 -5.97
CA LEU A 380 -9.02 -3.27 -6.94
C LEU A 380 -7.98 -2.29 -7.42
N TRP A 381 -7.17 -1.72 -6.52
CA TRP A 381 -6.04 -0.89 -6.91
C TRP A 381 -5.14 -1.66 -7.88
N HIS A 382 -4.70 -2.87 -7.48
CA HIS A 382 -3.83 -3.71 -8.28
C HIS A 382 -4.40 -3.98 -9.67
N ARG A 383 -5.72 -4.23 -9.82
CA ARG A 383 -6.35 -4.54 -11.11
C ARG A 383 -6.59 -3.32 -11.99
N LEU A 384 -6.76 -2.13 -11.42
CA LEU A 384 -7.27 -0.96 -12.15
C LEU A 384 -6.24 0.16 -12.33
N MET A 385 -5.38 0.39 -11.34
CA MET A 385 -4.41 1.49 -11.32
C MET A 385 -3.08 1.00 -11.92
N GLY A 386 -2.70 1.55 -13.08
CA GLY A 386 -1.44 1.25 -13.75
C GLY A 386 -0.27 2.08 -13.22
N LYS A 387 0.92 1.88 -13.81
CA LYS A 387 2.17 2.52 -13.33
C LYS A 387 2.22 4.04 -13.48
N GLY A 388 1.68 4.57 -14.57
CA GLY A 388 1.79 6.00 -14.87
C GLY A 388 0.84 6.81 -14.01
N VAL A 389 1.38 7.67 -13.14
CA VAL A 389 0.62 8.56 -12.26
C VAL A 389 0.32 9.86 -12.99
N LEU A 390 -0.92 10.34 -12.92
CA LEU A 390 -1.38 11.56 -13.59
C LEU A 390 -1.74 12.63 -12.57
N ALA A 391 -1.55 13.90 -12.95
CA ALA A 391 -2.00 15.01 -12.12
C ALA A 391 -3.53 15.14 -12.18
N VAL A 392 -4.12 15.43 -11.03
CA VAL A 392 -5.54 15.78 -10.89
C VAL A 392 -5.62 17.11 -10.17
N SER A 393 -6.22 18.11 -10.81
CA SER A 393 -6.59 19.36 -10.15
C SER A 393 -8.11 19.45 -10.03
N ASN A 394 -8.60 19.98 -8.91
CA ASN A 394 -10.02 20.12 -8.65
C ASN A 394 -10.32 21.30 -7.73
N ASN A 395 -11.58 21.69 -7.66
CA ASN A 395 -12.09 22.72 -6.75
C ASN A 395 -12.90 22.14 -5.58
N ALA A 396 -12.78 20.84 -5.33
CA ALA A 396 -13.53 20.17 -4.26
C ALA A 396 -12.94 20.50 -2.89
N SER A 397 -13.75 20.33 -1.84
CA SER A 397 -13.22 20.35 -0.48
C SER A 397 -12.20 19.24 -0.25
N SER A 398 -11.31 19.39 0.74
CA SER A 398 -10.29 18.39 1.09
C SER A 398 -10.87 17.04 1.57
N TYR A 399 -12.18 16.97 1.84
CA TYR A 399 -12.87 15.72 2.15
C TYR A 399 -13.14 14.85 0.92
N LEU A 400 -13.10 15.40 -0.30
CA LEU A 400 -13.13 14.62 -1.53
C LEU A 400 -11.71 14.51 -2.09
N ARG A 401 -11.10 13.34 -1.93
CA ARG A 401 -9.71 13.07 -2.29
C ARG A 401 -9.67 12.32 -3.61
N SER A 402 -8.64 12.56 -4.42
CA SER A 402 -8.60 12.05 -5.79
C SER A 402 -7.21 11.70 -6.28
N TYR A 403 -7.11 10.58 -7.00
CA TYR A 403 -5.86 10.08 -7.58
C TYR A 403 -6.14 9.50 -8.96
N ALA A 404 -5.33 9.82 -9.97
CA ALA A 404 -5.52 9.29 -11.32
C ALA A 404 -4.25 8.61 -11.82
N HIS A 405 -4.42 7.46 -12.46
CA HIS A 405 -3.35 6.70 -13.10
C HIS A 405 -3.77 6.32 -14.51
N CYS A 406 -2.79 6.04 -15.38
CA CYS A 406 -3.06 5.25 -16.58
C CYS A 406 -3.74 3.93 -16.16
N THR A 407 -4.69 3.46 -16.96
CA THR A 407 -5.36 2.18 -16.66
C THR A 407 -4.37 1.02 -16.82
N ARG A 408 -4.41 0.08 -15.89
CA ARG A 408 -3.51 -1.08 -15.94
C ARG A 408 -3.79 -1.97 -17.16
N HIS A 409 -2.73 -2.35 -17.88
CA HIS A 409 -2.74 -3.28 -19.03
C HIS A 409 -3.64 -2.91 -20.23
N ARG A 410 -4.20 -1.69 -20.28
CA ARG A 410 -4.96 -1.20 -21.44
C ARG A 410 -4.97 0.33 -21.48
N ALA A 411 -5.25 0.87 -22.65
CA ALA A 411 -5.45 2.30 -22.84
C ALA A 411 -6.53 2.87 -21.91
N GLY A 412 -6.36 4.14 -21.56
CA GLY A 412 -7.32 4.91 -20.77
C GLY A 412 -6.79 5.35 -19.40
N VAL A 413 -7.69 5.91 -18.60
CA VAL A 413 -7.38 6.47 -17.28
C VAL A 413 -8.29 5.87 -16.23
N THR A 414 -7.71 5.55 -15.08
CA THR A 414 -8.44 5.16 -13.87
C THR A 414 -8.36 6.29 -12.86
N LEU A 415 -9.52 6.73 -12.35
CA LEU A 415 -9.66 7.73 -11.30
C LEU A 415 -10.18 7.06 -10.03
N LEU A 416 -9.49 7.27 -8.91
CA LEU A 416 -9.94 6.96 -7.56
C LEU A 416 -10.49 8.23 -6.91
N LEU A 417 -11.69 8.16 -6.35
CA LEU A 417 -12.33 9.19 -5.54
C LEU A 417 -12.65 8.63 -4.15
N ILE A 418 -12.28 9.38 -3.12
CA ILE A 418 -12.51 9.01 -1.71
C ILE A 418 -13.28 10.14 -1.05
N ASN A 419 -14.51 9.88 -0.62
CA ASN A 419 -15.32 10.86 0.11
C ASN A 419 -15.29 10.57 1.61
N LEU A 420 -14.59 11.43 2.34
CA LEU A 420 -14.48 11.40 3.81
C LEU A 420 -15.61 12.17 4.51
N SER A 421 -16.42 12.95 3.77
CA SER A 421 -17.54 13.70 4.34
C SER A 421 -18.67 12.76 4.72
N ASN A 422 -19.26 12.97 5.90
CA ASN A 422 -20.44 12.27 6.36
C ASN A 422 -21.77 12.94 5.97
N GLN A 423 -21.71 14.11 5.35
CA GLN A 423 -22.88 14.93 5.00
C GLN A 423 -22.94 15.29 3.51
N THR A 424 -21.78 15.39 2.85
CA THR A 424 -21.68 15.92 1.49
C THR A 424 -21.73 14.81 0.47
N HIS A 425 -22.69 14.91 -0.43
CA HIS A 425 -22.75 14.17 -1.67
C HIS A 425 -22.10 14.99 -2.78
N TYR A 426 -21.09 14.44 -3.45
CA TYR A 426 -20.37 15.16 -4.50
C TYR A 426 -20.89 14.81 -5.89
N GLY A 427 -21.26 15.84 -6.66
CA GLY A 427 -21.40 15.75 -8.11
C GLY A 427 -20.05 16.06 -8.75
N VAL A 428 -19.58 15.20 -9.66
CA VAL A 428 -18.22 15.29 -10.23
C VAL A 428 -18.31 15.46 -11.75
N ASN A 429 -17.76 16.57 -12.24
CA ASN A 429 -17.61 16.86 -13.66
C ASN A 429 -16.13 16.72 -14.05
N ILE A 430 -15.83 15.86 -15.01
CA ILE A 430 -14.45 15.58 -15.43
C ILE A 430 -14.15 16.28 -16.77
N GLU A 431 -13.06 17.02 -16.77
CA GLU A 431 -12.45 17.68 -17.93
C GLU A 431 -11.07 17.06 -18.21
N SER A 432 -10.63 17.11 -19.47
CA SER A 432 -9.31 16.62 -19.91
C SER A 432 -8.49 17.78 -20.46
N SER A 433 -7.20 17.83 -20.14
CA SER A 433 -6.25 18.82 -20.68
C SER A 433 -5.94 18.59 -22.17
N VAL A 434 -6.24 17.41 -22.71
CA VAL A 434 -5.83 17.02 -24.06
C VAL A 434 -6.74 17.66 -25.12
N SER A 435 -6.21 18.66 -25.83
CA SER A 435 -6.83 19.23 -27.02
C SER A 435 -6.43 18.41 -28.25
N ILE A 436 -7.33 17.62 -28.84
CA ILE A 436 -7.07 17.10 -30.19
C ILE A 436 -7.31 18.24 -31.18
N THR A 437 -6.23 18.77 -31.77
CA THR A 437 -6.28 19.51 -33.02
C THR A 437 -6.70 18.54 -34.11
N SER A 438 -8.00 18.50 -34.40
CA SER A 438 -8.50 17.84 -35.60
C SER A 438 -7.90 18.54 -36.83
N HIS A 439 -6.79 18.02 -37.37
CA HIS A 439 -6.30 18.39 -38.70
C HIS A 439 -7.25 17.80 -39.76
N VAL A 440 -8.45 18.38 -39.85
CA VAL A 440 -9.26 18.29 -41.05
C VAL A 440 -9.13 19.65 -41.70
N LYS A 441 -8.43 19.72 -42.83
CA LYS A 441 -8.55 20.83 -43.78
C LYS A 441 -9.98 20.80 -44.34
N GLU A 442 -10.94 21.30 -43.56
CA GLU A 442 -12.21 21.73 -44.12
C GLU A 442 -11.94 23.06 -44.83
N LYS A 443 -11.88 23.00 -46.16
CA LYS A 443 -12.12 24.19 -46.98
C LYS A 443 -13.55 24.65 -46.70
N SER A 444 -13.73 25.59 -45.78
CA SER A 444 -15.00 26.28 -45.61
C SER A 444 -14.91 27.68 -46.23
N ASN A 445 -15.70 27.85 -47.28
CA ASN A 445 -16.12 29.16 -47.78
C ASN A 445 -16.85 29.93 -46.66
N HIS A 446 -16.62 31.24 -46.66
CA HIS A 446 -17.31 32.24 -45.85
C HIS A 446 -18.80 31.94 -45.57
N LYS A 447 -19.19 32.05 -44.30
CA LYS A 447 -20.13 33.08 -43.82
C LYS A 447 -20.23 33.08 -42.30
N SER A 448 -20.29 34.29 -41.76
CA SER A 448 -20.40 34.66 -40.34
C SER A 448 -21.76 34.33 -39.73
N SER A 449 -21.78 33.82 -38.50
CA SER A 449 -22.68 34.29 -37.43
C SER A 449 -22.39 33.60 -36.08
N PHE A 450 -21.84 34.37 -35.16
CA PHE A 450 -22.30 34.58 -33.78
C PHE A 450 -23.30 33.58 -33.15
N VAL A 451 -23.01 32.28 -33.03
CA VAL A 451 -23.51 31.36 -31.96
C VAL A 451 -22.62 30.09 -31.99
N GLN A 452 -21.55 30.05 -31.19
CA GLN A 452 -20.88 28.77 -30.86
C GLN A 452 -19.98 28.90 -29.63
N ARG A 453 -20.57 29.25 -28.49
CA ARG A 453 -19.96 29.04 -27.17
C ARG A 453 -20.42 27.67 -26.65
N LEU A 454 -20.05 26.60 -27.36
CA LEU A 454 -20.35 25.22 -26.96
C LEU A 454 -19.21 24.68 -26.10
N LYS A 455 -19.60 24.13 -24.94
CA LYS A 455 -18.79 23.41 -23.96
C LYS A 455 -17.79 22.45 -24.63
N LYS A 456 -16.49 22.68 -24.46
CA LYS A 456 -15.44 21.69 -24.73
C LYS A 456 -15.46 20.67 -23.61
N THR A 457 -16.27 19.62 -23.78
CA THR A 457 -16.35 18.50 -22.84
C THR A 457 -15.75 17.27 -23.50
N ILE A 458 -14.54 16.92 -23.06
CA ILE A 458 -13.80 15.66 -23.25
C ILE A 458 -13.49 15.25 -24.71
N SER A 459 -12.21 15.14 -25.02
CA SER A 459 -11.68 14.55 -26.27
C SER A 459 -11.58 13.03 -26.12
N TRP A 460 -12.47 12.30 -26.79
CA TRP A 460 -12.48 10.83 -26.83
C TRP A 460 -11.92 10.33 -28.17
N VAL A 461 -11.06 9.31 -28.17
CA VAL A 461 -10.56 8.72 -29.41
C VAL A 461 -11.62 7.76 -29.96
N GLY A 462 -12.35 8.21 -30.99
CA GLY A 462 -13.32 7.39 -31.71
C GLY A 462 -13.44 7.85 -33.16
N ARG A 463 -13.14 6.96 -34.11
CA ARG A 463 -13.43 7.14 -35.54
C ARG A 463 -14.89 7.55 -35.72
N LYS A 464 -15.16 8.53 -36.60
CA LYS A 464 -16.52 8.94 -37.01
C LYS A 464 -17.38 7.72 -37.34
N SER A 465 -18.29 7.34 -36.44
CA SER A 465 -19.56 6.69 -36.74
C SER A 465 -20.54 6.91 -35.59
N SER A 466 -21.75 7.30 -35.94
CA SER A 466 -22.94 7.44 -35.09
C SER A 466 -23.17 6.24 -34.14
N ASP A 467 -23.63 6.52 -32.92
CA ASP A 467 -24.26 5.58 -31.97
C ASP A 467 -23.44 4.45 -31.31
N VAL A 468 -22.16 4.66 -31.00
CA VAL A 468 -21.55 3.89 -29.89
C VAL A 468 -21.81 4.66 -28.59
N THR A 469 -22.72 4.17 -27.75
CA THR A 469 -22.85 4.65 -26.36
C THR A 469 -21.57 4.30 -25.62
N LEU A 470 -20.61 5.22 -25.63
CA LEU A 470 -19.39 5.10 -24.85
C LEU A 470 -19.76 5.02 -23.36
N SER A 471 -19.22 4.01 -22.67
CA SER A 471 -19.43 3.77 -21.25
C SER A 471 -18.13 3.89 -20.48
N ARG A 472 -18.25 4.33 -19.23
CA ARG A 472 -17.21 4.17 -18.20
C ARG A 472 -17.56 2.99 -17.30
N GLU A 473 -16.56 2.46 -16.64
CA GLU A 473 -16.70 1.41 -15.65
C GLU A 473 -16.62 2.02 -14.25
N GLU A 474 -17.59 1.75 -13.39
CA GLU A 474 -17.59 2.24 -12.02
C GLU A 474 -17.54 1.08 -11.00
N TYR A 475 -16.72 1.25 -9.97
CA TYR A 475 -16.56 0.32 -8.84
C TYR A 475 -16.78 1.12 -7.55
N HIS A 476 -17.94 0.91 -6.92
CA HIS A 476 -18.38 1.65 -5.75
C HIS A 476 -18.17 0.78 -4.52
N LEU A 477 -17.31 1.24 -3.61
CA LEU A 477 -17.04 0.57 -2.35
C LEU A 477 -17.79 1.26 -1.22
N THR A 478 -18.60 0.49 -0.52
CA THR A 478 -19.37 0.93 0.64
C THR A 478 -19.32 -0.14 1.75
N PRO A 479 -19.52 0.24 3.01
CA PRO A 479 -19.66 -0.74 4.07
C PRO A 479 -21.06 -1.36 4.07
N LEU A 480 -21.15 -2.63 4.48
CA LEU A 480 -22.45 -3.25 4.77
C LEU A 480 -23.27 -2.39 5.75
N ASP A 481 -24.53 -2.14 5.39
CA ASP A 481 -25.51 -1.36 6.16
C ASP A 481 -25.07 0.07 6.52
N GLY A 482 -24.08 0.63 5.81
CA GLY A 482 -23.52 1.95 6.14
C GLY A 482 -22.60 1.95 7.38
N ASN A 483 -22.33 0.79 7.98
CA ASN A 483 -21.48 0.68 9.16
C ASN A 483 -19.99 0.73 8.79
N LEU A 484 -19.35 1.88 9.00
CA LEU A 484 -17.91 2.05 8.73
C LEU A 484 -17.00 1.01 9.40
N GLN A 485 -17.40 0.44 10.54
CA GLN A 485 -16.65 -0.59 11.25
C GLN A 485 -17.06 -2.01 10.83
N SER A 486 -17.79 -2.17 9.73
CA SER A 486 -18.08 -3.48 9.15
C SER A 486 -16.82 -4.13 8.58
N ARG A 487 -16.66 -5.43 8.81
CA ARG A 487 -15.67 -6.26 8.10
C ARG A 487 -16.17 -6.73 6.73
N THR A 488 -17.42 -6.45 6.38
CA THR A 488 -17.99 -6.76 5.07
C THR A 488 -18.02 -5.49 4.22
N MET A 489 -17.25 -5.52 3.13
CA MET A 489 -17.26 -4.51 2.08
C MET A 489 -18.24 -4.91 0.98
N LEU A 490 -18.96 -3.93 0.44
CA LEU A 490 -19.80 -4.08 -0.74
C LEU A 490 -19.04 -3.54 -1.97
N LEU A 491 -19.15 -4.21 -3.10
CA LEU A 491 -18.82 -3.66 -4.41
C LEU A 491 -20.11 -3.48 -5.21
N ASN A 492 -20.41 -2.25 -5.61
CA ASN A 492 -21.61 -1.92 -6.38
C ASN A 492 -22.91 -2.44 -5.70
N GLY A 493 -22.96 -2.34 -4.36
CA GLY A 493 -24.08 -2.80 -3.54
C GLY A 493 -24.13 -4.30 -3.26
N LYS A 494 -23.15 -5.10 -3.73
CA LYS A 494 -23.08 -6.54 -3.49
C LYS A 494 -21.97 -6.88 -2.49
N PRO A 495 -22.23 -7.69 -1.45
CA PRO A 495 -21.18 -8.10 -0.51
C PRO A 495 -20.03 -8.84 -1.21
N LEU A 496 -18.80 -8.44 -0.90
CA LEU A 496 -17.61 -9.17 -1.31
C LEU A 496 -17.34 -10.29 -0.32
N GLN A 497 -17.54 -11.52 -0.78
CA GLN A 497 -17.31 -12.74 -0.03
C GLN A 497 -16.59 -13.74 -0.94
N LEU A 498 -15.76 -14.60 -0.35
CA LEU A 498 -15.15 -15.70 -1.08
C LEU A 498 -16.22 -16.58 -1.72
N THR A 499 -15.92 -17.17 -2.88
CA THR A 499 -16.77 -18.19 -3.48
C THR A 499 -16.80 -19.45 -2.61
N GLU A 500 -17.70 -20.38 -2.90
CA GLU A 500 -17.78 -21.68 -2.20
C GLU A 500 -16.44 -22.44 -2.20
N ASN A 501 -15.61 -22.25 -3.24
CA ASN A 501 -14.29 -22.84 -3.37
C ASN A 501 -13.16 -22.00 -2.73
N GLY A 502 -13.50 -20.95 -1.98
CA GLY A 502 -12.51 -20.08 -1.33
C GLY A 502 -11.74 -19.17 -2.28
N SER A 503 -12.24 -18.94 -3.49
CA SER A 503 -11.61 -18.03 -4.45
C SER A 503 -12.14 -16.61 -4.27
N THR A 504 -11.31 -15.63 -4.61
CA THR A 504 -11.72 -14.22 -4.60
C THR A 504 -12.91 -14.01 -5.54
N PRO A 505 -13.98 -13.31 -5.12
CA PRO A 505 -15.14 -13.06 -5.96
C PRO A 505 -14.79 -12.24 -7.21
N SER A 506 -15.67 -12.30 -8.21
CA SER A 506 -15.56 -11.42 -9.37
C SER A 506 -15.73 -9.96 -8.94
N LEU A 507 -14.76 -9.12 -9.31
CA LEU A 507 -14.79 -7.69 -9.07
C LEU A 507 -15.27 -7.01 -10.35
N SER A 508 -16.57 -7.11 -10.64
CA SER A 508 -17.17 -6.59 -11.88
C SER A 508 -17.61 -5.13 -11.73
N PRO A 509 -17.37 -4.29 -12.76
CA PRO A 509 -17.86 -2.92 -12.76
C PRO A 509 -19.36 -2.85 -13.03
N VAL A 510 -19.94 -1.69 -12.71
CA VAL A 510 -21.18 -1.23 -13.36
C VAL A 510 -20.79 -0.38 -14.56
N LEU A 511 -21.36 -0.68 -15.73
CA LEU A 511 -21.18 0.12 -16.93
C LEU A 511 -22.15 1.31 -16.91
N VAL A 512 -21.60 2.51 -16.94
CA VAL A 512 -22.38 3.76 -16.88
C VAL A 512 -22.13 4.57 -18.14
N ASN A 513 -23.19 5.12 -18.73
CA ASN A 513 -23.06 5.99 -19.89
C ASN A 513 -22.16 7.19 -19.56
N LEU A 514 -21.20 7.50 -20.43
CA LEU A 514 -20.25 8.61 -20.18
C LEU A 514 -20.91 9.96 -19.92
N LYS A 515 -22.09 10.22 -20.49
CA LYS A 515 -22.84 11.47 -20.30
C LYS A 515 -23.61 11.53 -18.99
N SER A 516 -23.80 10.40 -18.30
CA SER A 516 -24.47 10.38 -17.01
C SER A 516 -23.61 11.08 -15.96
N PRO A 517 -24.21 11.84 -15.02
CA PRO A 517 -23.45 12.51 -13.96
C PRO A 517 -22.67 11.48 -13.14
N ILE A 518 -21.50 11.88 -12.63
CA ILE A 518 -20.75 11.10 -11.66
C ILE A 518 -21.14 11.62 -10.28
N SER A 519 -21.57 10.71 -9.41
CA SER A 519 -21.84 11.01 -8.01
C SER A 519 -20.95 10.19 -7.08
N VAL A 520 -20.58 10.79 -5.96
CA VAL A 520 -19.88 10.11 -4.85
C VAL A 520 -20.65 10.36 -3.56
N SER A 521 -21.21 9.28 -3.00
CA SER A 521 -21.98 9.34 -1.75
C SER A 521 -21.09 9.68 -0.55
N PRO A 522 -21.65 10.27 0.53
CA PRO A 522 -20.94 10.42 1.80
C PRO A 522 -20.28 9.11 2.25
N LEU A 523 -19.09 9.19 2.83
CA LEU A 523 -18.37 8.04 3.41
C LEU A 523 -18.30 6.82 2.47
N SER A 524 -17.88 7.07 1.22
CA SER A 524 -17.75 6.03 0.20
C SER A 524 -16.49 6.22 -0.64
N ILE A 525 -16.09 5.15 -1.34
CA ILE A 525 -14.93 5.14 -2.21
C ILE A 525 -15.36 4.68 -3.60
N LYS A 526 -14.78 5.28 -4.65
CA LYS A 526 -15.16 4.99 -6.03
C LYS A 526 -13.95 4.92 -6.93
N PHE A 527 -13.76 3.79 -7.63
CA PHE A 527 -12.89 3.73 -8.80
C PHE A 527 -13.72 3.91 -10.06
N ILE A 528 -13.19 4.68 -11.00
CA ILE A 528 -13.82 4.94 -12.29
C ILE A 528 -12.78 4.73 -13.38
N VAL A 529 -13.04 3.81 -14.31
CA VAL A 529 -12.19 3.60 -15.49
C VAL A 529 -12.83 4.27 -16.69
N PHE A 530 -12.01 5.00 -17.44
CA PHE A 530 -12.35 5.69 -18.68
C PHE A 530 -11.56 5.05 -19.85
N PRO A 531 -12.05 3.95 -20.46
CA PRO A 531 -11.26 3.13 -21.39
C PRO A 531 -10.84 3.86 -22.67
N ASN A 532 -11.64 4.83 -23.10
CA ASN A 532 -11.43 5.57 -24.35
C ASN A 532 -10.80 6.98 -24.09
N PHE A 533 -10.34 7.25 -22.87
CA PHE A 533 -9.83 8.58 -22.47
C PHE A 533 -8.59 8.92 -23.30
N SER A 534 -8.64 10.03 -24.04
CA SER A 534 -7.49 10.45 -24.85
C SER A 534 -6.35 10.91 -23.95
N SER A 535 -5.29 10.09 -23.87
CA SER A 535 -4.05 10.41 -23.16
C SER A 535 -2.86 9.86 -23.95
N PRO A 536 -1.96 10.69 -24.49
CA PRO A 536 -0.76 10.21 -25.20
C PRO A 536 0.18 9.37 -24.34
N VAL A 537 0.10 9.47 -23.01
CA VAL A 537 0.97 8.73 -22.08
C VAL A 537 0.34 7.47 -21.50
N CYS A 538 -0.93 7.20 -21.82
CA CYS A 538 -1.71 6.04 -21.33
C CYS A 538 -2.34 5.26 -22.48
N THR A 539 -1.49 4.79 -23.40
CA THR A 539 -1.86 3.99 -24.58
C THR A 539 -1.68 2.50 -24.35
#